data_AF-A0A529K7S2-F1
#
_entry.id   AF-A0A529K7S2-F1
#
_cell.length_a   1.000
_cell.length_b   1.000
_cell.length_c   1.000
_cell.angle_alpha   90.00
_cell.angle_beta   90.00
_cell.angle_gamma   90.00
#
_symmetry.space_group_name_H-M   'P 1'
#
loop_
_entity.id
_entity.type
_entity.pdbx_description
1 polymer ?
#
loop_
_entity_poly.entity_id
_entity_poly.type
_entity_poly.pdbx_seq_one_letter_code
_entity_poly.pdbx_strand_id
1 'polypeptide(L)'
;MIYDFNAVNYISAQVTITTSADGLSTISEWDFDGNGTVDQTRTASKKYHGDGSIETDARDKDASGAFLGAWETVTSDDGRSIYTGTDIDNGGVDNIRAAIVAADGSVTESFHNGYHNVAMLIPGEVYWKNDVAENAVVKTSSDGLTTTTYFDFDGNATDPTNNPTSSPSTTNFETAAVSQAQIDGSVVTTLAEKNSSGVVVARGTMTTSADGLTTSLLKDADNNGTYEHVETAVTRIDGSIRKVVTDYNSSGVVTQTVTTDVSADGKST
;
A
#
# COMPACT_ATOMS: atom_id res chain seq x y z
N MET A 1 -31.34 5.22 16.13
CA MET A 1 -31.23 3.91 16.80
C MET A 1 -31.70 2.86 15.82
N ILE A 2 -30.90 1.82 15.65
CA ILE A 2 -31.20 0.59 14.91
C ILE A 2 -30.89 -0.56 15.87
N TYR A 3 -31.67 -1.64 15.81
CA TYR A 3 -31.57 -2.78 16.71
C TYR A 3 -31.54 -4.07 15.88
N ASP A 4 -30.57 -4.93 16.15
CA ASP A 4 -30.59 -6.32 15.70
C ASP A 4 -31.14 -7.21 16.82
N PHE A 5 -31.91 -8.23 16.43
CA PHE A 5 -32.56 -9.16 17.35
C PHE A 5 -32.14 -10.59 17.06
N ASN A 6 -31.90 -11.36 18.12
CA ASN A 6 -31.62 -12.79 18.00
C ASN A 6 -32.88 -13.63 17.73
N ALA A 7 -32.70 -14.93 17.52
CA ALA A 7 -33.77 -15.88 17.19
C ALA A 7 -34.85 -16.07 18.28
N VAL A 8 -34.71 -15.44 19.45
CA VAL A 8 -35.73 -15.40 20.53
C VAL A 8 -36.21 -13.97 20.83
N ASN A 9 -36.02 -13.04 19.88
CA ASN A 9 -36.47 -11.64 19.92
C ASN A 9 -35.93 -10.79 21.09
N TYR A 10 -34.76 -11.16 21.64
CA TYR A 10 -33.97 -10.24 22.46
C TYR A 10 -33.04 -9.42 21.55
N ILE A 11 -32.75 -8.17 21.94
CA ILE A 11 -31.71 -7.37 21.30
C ILE A 11 -30.39 -8.13 21.39
N SER A 12 -29.65 -8.18 20.30
CA SER A 12 -28.29 -8.75 20.22
C SER A 12 -27.23 -7.74 19.79
N ALA A 13 -27.64 -6.60 19.26
CA ALA A 13 -26.81 -5.41 19.07
C ALA A 13 -27.71 -4.17 18.91
N GLN A 14 -27.20 -3.00 19.26
CA GLN A 14 -27.82 -1.71 18.99
C GLN A 14 -26.79 -0.75 18.38
N VAL A 15 -27.22 0.10 17.44
CA VAL A 15 -26.45 1.29 17.04
C VAL A 15 -27.26 2.57 17.19
N THR A 16 -26.73 3.53 17.92
CA THR A 16 -27.23 4.91 18.01
C THR A 16 -26.39 5.78 17.07
N ILE A 17 -27.05 6.64 16.29
CA ILE A 17 -26.37 7.59 15.39
C ILE A 17 -27.00 8.95 15.64
N THR A 18 -26.16 9.94 15.94
CA THR A 18 -26.54 11.31 16.28
C THR A 18 -25.76 12.28 15.40
N THR A 19 -26.44 12.90 14.45
CA THR A 19 -25.86 13.93 13.57
C THR A 19 -26.22 15.32 14.08
N SER A 20 -25.24 16.21 14.09
CA SER A 20 -25.35 17.64 14.39
C SER A 20 -26.30 18.39 13.44
N ALA A 21 -26.87 19.51 13.89
CA ALA A 21 -27.89 20.25 13.13
C ALA A 21 -27.36 20.96 11.87
N ASP A 22 -26.04 21.16 11.76
CA ASP A 22 -25.33 21.66 10.58
C ASP A 22 -24.80 20.53 9.67
N GLY A 23 -24.89 19.27 10.12
CA GLY A 23 -24.37 18.10 9.42
C GLY A 23 -22.84 17.96 9.44
N LEU A 24 -22.12 18.77 10.22
CA LEU A 24 -20.65 18.80 10.24
C LEU A 24 -20.00 17.80 11.20
N SER A 25 -20.80 17.16 12.05
CA SER A 25 -20.36 16.04 12.89
C SER A 25 -21.45 14.98 13.06
N THR A 26 -21.04 13.71 13.08
CA THR A 26 -21.91 12.56 13.39
C THR A 26 -21.21 11.67 14.41
N ILE A 27 -21.90 11.36 15.50
CA ILE A 27 -21.46 10.38 16.51
C ILE A 27 -22.24 9.09 16.28
N SER A 28 -21.53 7.97 16.15
CA SER A 28 -22.09 6.62 16.13
C SER A 28 -21.63 5.86 17.38
N GLU A 29 -22.57 5.21 18.06
CA GLU A 29 -22.35 4.45 19.29
C GLU A 29 -22.90 3.04 19.09
N TRP A 30 -22.07 2.02 19.26
CA TRP A 30 -22.45 0.62 19.13
C TRP A 30 -22.46 -0.10 20.48
N ASP A 31 -23.48 -0.91 20.68
CA ASP A 31 -23.63 -1.98 21.66
C ASP A 31 -23.61 -3.28 20.83
N PHE A 32 -22.60 -4.12 21.01
CA PHE A 32 -22.37 -5.30 20.16
C PHE A 32 -22.91 -6.62 20.74
N ASP A 33 -23.40 -6.64 21.98
CA ASP A 33 -23.98 -7.84 22.62
C ASP A 33 -25.44 -7.66 23.09
N GLY A 34 -25.96 -6.43 23.09
CA GLY A 34 -27.29 -6.05 23.53
C GLY A 34 -27.41 -5.76 25.04
N ASN A 35 -26.31 -5.56 25.77
CA ASN A 35 -26.32 -5.35 27.22
C ASN A 35 -26.80 -3.95 27.67
N GLY A 36 -26.90 -2.98 26.75
CA GLY A 36 -27.36 -1.62 27.03
C GLY A 36 -26.24 -0.63 27.41
N THR A 37 -24.97 -1.00 27.23
CA THR A 37 -23.80 -0.10 27.31
C THR A 37 -23.12 0.03 25.94
N VAL A 38 -22.31 1.07 25.77
CA VAL A 38 -21.64 1.35 24.49
C VAL A 38 -20.25 0.70 24.50
N ASP A 39 -20.05 -0.28 23.63
CA ASP A 39 -18.77 -0.97 23.40
C ASP A 39 -17.80 -0.13 22.57
N GLN A 40 -18.32 0.66 21.62
CA GLN A 40 -17.52 1.50 20.73
C GLN A 40 -18.23 2.82 20.40
N THR A 41 -17.49 3.93 20.39
CA THR A 41 -17.94 5.23 19.88
C THR A 41 -17.06 5.69 18.72
N ARG A 42 -17.66 6.03 17.57
CA ARG A 42 -17.02 6.75 16.47
C ARG A 42 -17.53 8.19 16.44
N THR A 43 -16.63 9.16 16.56
CA THR A 43 -16.94 10.55 16.24
C THR A 43 -16.39 10.88 14.86
N ALA A 44 -17.27 11.22 13.92
CA ALA A 44 -16.93 11.74 12.60
C ALA A 44 -17.13 13.25 12.53
N SER A 45 -16.30 13.93 11.73
CA SER A 45 -16.37 15.36 11.44
C SER A 45 -16.22 15.65 9.95
N LYS A 46 -16.69 16.81 9.53
CA LYS A 46 -16.55 17.35 8.18
C LYS A 46 -16.26 18.85 8.26
N LYS A 47 -15.17 19.28 7.62
CA LYS A 47 -14.75 20.68 7.51
C LYS A 47 -14.73 21.12 6.05
N TYR A 48 -15.05 22.39 5.82
CA TYR A 48 -14.93 23.05 4.52
C TYR A 48 -13.89 24.16 4.66
N HIS A 49 -12.93 24.21 3.75
CA HIS A 49 -11.77 25.09 3.82
C HIS A 49 -11.98 26.37 3.00
N GLY A 50 -11.17 27.39 3.26
CA GLY A 50 -11.25 28.69 2.56
C GLY A 50 -10.84 28.63 1.08
N ASP A 51 -10.19 27.56 0.66
CA ASP A 51 -9.85 27.23 -0.73
C ASP A 51 -10.91 26.36 -1.43
N GLY A 52 -11.97 25.95 -0.73
CA GLY A 52 -13.02 25.07 -1.24
C GLY A 52 -12.78 23.57 -1.03
N SER A 53 -11.61 23.17 -0.51
CA SER A 53 -11.35 21.77 -0.16
C SER A 53 -12.21 21.29 1.01
N ILE A 54 -12.39 19.97 1.08
CA ILE A 54 -13.23 19.27 2.05
C ILE A 54 -12.37 18.27 2.80
N GLU A 55 -12.32 18.42 4.12
CA GLU A 55 -11.70 17.49 5.06
C GLU A 55 -12.81 16.72 5.78
N THR A 56 -12.63 15.41 5.96
CA THR A 56 -13.49 14.55 6.79
C THR A 56 -12.64 13.63 7.64
N ASP A 57 -12.83 13.70 8.94
CA ASP A 57 -12.21 12.83 9.93
C ASP A 57 -13.22 11.83 10.48
N ALA A 58 -12.73 10.70 10.98
CA ALA A 58 -13.41 9.96 12.03
C ALA A 58 -12.42 9.32 13.00
N ARG A 59 -12.82 9.22 14.28
CA ARG A 59 -12.02 8.69 15.38
C ARG A 59 -12.84 7.72 16.23
N ASP A 60 -12.30 6.54 16.46
CA ASP A 60 -12.91 5.45 17.20
C ASP A 60 -12.32 5.31 18.60
N LYS A 61 -13.20 4.96 19.55
CA LYS A 61 -12.87 4.66 20.94
C LYS A 61 -13.65 3.47 21.47
N ASP A 62 -13.07 2.76 22.42
CA ASP A 62 -13.75 1.68 23.16
C ASP A 62 -14.66 2.21 24.30
N ALA A 63 -15.35 1.28 24.96
CA ALA A 63 -16.17 1.53 26.15
C ALA A 63 -15.44 2.25 27.32
N SER A 64 -14.11 2.14 27.40
CA SER A 64 -13.29 2.83 28.41
C SER A 64 -12.89 4.25 28.00
N GLY A 65 -13.13 4.61 26.73
CA GLY A 65 -12.69 5.86 26.11
C GLY A 65 -11.25 5.83 25.58
N ALA A 66 -10.61 4.66 25.60
CA ALA A 66 -9.32 4.42 24.97
C ALA A 66 -9.45 4.45 23.44
N PHE A 67 -8.37 4.81 22.75
CA PHE A 67 -8.34 4.96 21.30
C PHE A 67 -8.26 3.61 20.58
N LEU A 68 -8.96 3.49 19.46
CA LEU A 68 -8.95 2.28 18.60
C LEU A 68 -8.44 2.54 17.18
N GLY A 69 -8.41 3.80 16.74
CA GLY A 69 -8.03 4.19 15.38
C GLY A 69 -8.69 5.50 14.96
N ALA A 70 -8.12 6.19 14.00
CA ALA A 70 -8.73 7.31 13.30
C ALA A 70 -8.30 7.34 11.83
N TRP A 71 -9.06 8.06 11.02
CA TRP A 71 -8.78 8.23 9.60
C TRP A 71 -9.24 9.60 9.12
N GLU A 72 -8.44 10.16 8.23
CA GLU A 72 -8.62 11.47 7.62
C GLU A 72 -8.83 11.29 6.12
N THR A 73 -9.61 12.17 5.51
CA THR A 73 -9.69 12.29 4.05
C THR A 73 -9.84 13.75 3.66
N VAL A 74 -8.91 14.27 2.87
CA VAL A 74 -8.96 15.64 2.32
C VAL A 74 -9.12 15.57 0.81
N THR A 75 -10.13 16.24 0.28
CA THR A 75 -10.44 16.31 -1.16
C THR A 75 -10.42 17.76 -1.61
N SER A 76 -9.66 18.04 -2.67
CA SER A 76 -9.60 19.34 -3.36
C SER A 76 -10.98 19.83 -3.88
N ASP A 77 -11.09 21.13 -4.14
CA ASP A 77 -12.30 21.77 -4.68
C ASP A 77 -12.67 21.25 -6.08
N ASP A 78 -11.67 20.90 -6.90
CA ASP A 78 -11.84 20.28 -8.22
C ASP A 78 -11.97 18.74 -8.19
N GLY A 79 -11.80 18.13 -7.01
CA GLY A 79 -11.88 16.70 -6.75
C GLY A 79 -10.75 15.85 -7.33
N ARG A 80 -9.67 16.44 -7.86
CA ARG A 80 -8.57 15.71 -8.53
C ARG A 80 -7.44 15.30 -7.61
N SER A 81 -7.22 16.08 -6.56
CA SER A 81 -6.29 15.77 -5.46
C SER A 81 -7.08 15.21 -4.29
N ILE A 82 -6.73 14.00 -3.86
CA ILE A 82 -7.32 13.29 -2.71
C ILE A 82 -6.17 12.80 -1.82
N TYR A 83 -6.26 13.12 -0.53
CA TYR A 83 -5.42 12.59 0.54
C TYR A 83 -6.28 11.69 1.44
N THR A 84 -5.76 10.54 1.84
CA THR A 84 -6.37 9.63 2.82
C THR A 84 -5.31 9.17 3.81
N GLY A 85 -5.59 9.28 5.10
CA GLY A 85 -4.65 8.92 6.18
C GLY A 85 -5.28 8.02 7.25
N THR A 86 -4.47 7.21 7.94
CA THR A 86 -4.86 6.43 9.14
C THR A 86 -3.92 6.67 10.31
N ASP A 87 -4.48 6.92 11.49
CA ASP A 87 -3.87 7.01 12.83
C ASP A 87 -4.22 5.72 13.59
N ILE A 88 -3.22 4.97 14.06
CA ILE A 88 -3.41 3.73 14.83
C ILE A 88 -2.79 3.76 16.24
N ASP A 89 -2.06 4.81 16.62
CA ASP A 89 -1.38 4.93 17.93
C ASP A 89 -1.81 6.14 18.79
N ASN A 90 -2.67 7.02 18.27
CA ASN A 90 -3.13 8.29 18.88
C ASN A 90 -2.03 9.38 18.97
N GLY A 91 -0.93 9.26 18.22
CA GLY A 91 0.13 10.26 18.09
C GLY A 91 -0.05 11.17 16.87
N GLY A 92 -0.38 10.60 15.70
CA GLY A 92 -0.52 11.30 14.43
C GLY A 92 -1.11 10.40 13.33
N VAL A 93 -1.01 10.83 12.08
CA VAL A 93 -1.35 9.98 10.93
C VAL A 93 -0.12 9.20 10.51
N ASP A 94 -0.19 7.87 10.56
CA ASP A 94 0.97 6.98 10.38
C ASP A 94 1.13 6.53 8.93
N ASN A 95 0.01 6.17 8.30
CA ASN A 95 -0.02 5.66 6.94
C ASN A 95 -0.88 6.56 6.08
N ILE A 96 -0.31 7.04 4.97
CA ILE A 96 -0.91 8.05 4.11
C ILE A 96 -0.88 7.55 2.66
N ARG A 97 -1.98 7.75 1.94
CA ARG A 97 -2.03 7.72 0.48
C ARG A 97 -2.59 9.04 -0.03
N ALA A 98 -1.78 9.75 -0.82
CA ALA A 98 -2.26 10.86 -1.65
C ALA A 98 -2.36 10.41 -3.12
N ALA A 99 -3.30 10.98 -3.87
CA ALA A 99 -3.51 10.70 -5.28
C ALA A 99 -3.92 11.99 -6.02
N ILE A 100 -3.31 12.21 -7.18
CA ILE A 100 -3.50 13.39 -8.05
C ILE A 100 -3.83 12.89 -9.45
N VAL A 101 -5.02 13.25 -9.95
CA VAL A 101 -5.45 13.01 -11.33
C VAL A 101 -5.13 14.24 -12.19
N ALA A 102 -4.21 14.10 -13.13
CA ALA A 102 -3.83 15.17 -14.05
C ALA A 102 -4.92 15.43 -15.11
N ALA A 103 -4.83 16.59 -15.77
CA ALA A 103 -5.83 17.01 -16.76
C ALA A 103 -5.88 16.15 -18.04
N ASP A 104 -4.88 15.30 -18.27
CA ASP A 104 -4.83 14.32 -19.37
C ASP A 104 -5.32 12.92 -18.95
N GLY A 105 -5.66 12.72 -17.68
CA GLY A 105 -6.07 11.42 -17.12
C GLY A 105 -4.92 10.58 -16.55
N SER A 106 -3.67 11.06 -16.60
CA SER A 106 -2.56 10.39 -15.90
C SER A 106 -2.71 10.56 -14.38
N VAL A 107 -2.23 9.58 -13.61
CA VAL A 107 -2.39 9.55 -12.15
C VAL A 107 -1.01 9.50 -11.49
N THR A 108 -0.79 10.36 -10.50
CA THR A 108 0.33 10.24 -9.56
C THR A 108 -0.21 9.96 -8.18
N GLU A 109 0.23 8.86 -7.58
CA GLU A 109 -0.03 8.52 -6.19
C GLU A 109 1.26 8.62 -5.38
N SER A 110 1.12 8.98 -4.11
CA SER A 110 2.18 9.09 -3.12
C SER A 110 1.76 8.30 -1.89
N PHE A 111 2.69 7.54 -1.31
CA PHE A 111 2.48 6.75 -0.12
C PHE A 111 3.53 7.10 0.93
N HIS A 112 3.11 7.22 2.18
CA HIS A 112 3.96 7.20 3.36
C HIS A 112 3.46 6.07 4.28
N ASN A 113 4.38 5.33 4.89
CA ASN A 113 4.12 4.13 5.67
C ASN A 113 4.98 4.14 6.94
N GLY A 114 4.53 4.88 7.96
CA GLY A 114 5.19 4.93 9.27
C GLY A 114 5.25 3.57 9.98
N TYR A 115 4.43 2.60 9.57
CA TYR A 115 4.44 1.22 10.07
C TYR A 115 4.88 0.18 9.04
N HIS A 116 5.97 0.43 8.31
CA HIS A 116 6.59 -0.56 7.44
C HIS A 116 7.27 -1.71 8.22
N ASN A 117 7.05 -2.96 7.79
CA ASN A 117 7.76 -4.12 8.31
C ASN A 117 7.83 -5.26 7.29
N VAL A 118 8.98 -5.91 7.14
CA VAL A 118 9.19 -7.06 6.25
C VAL A 118 8.20 -8.23 6.48
N ALA A 119 7.67 -8.39 7.71
CA ALA A 119 6.65 -9.38 8.03
C ALA A 119 5.26 -9.10 7.41
N MET A 120 5.07 -7.95 6.75
CA MET A 120 3.89 -7.63 5.95
C MET A 120 3.99 -8.12 4.49
N LEU A 121 5.17 -8.56 4.05
CA LEU A 121 5.35 -9.16 2.72
C LEU A 121 4.71 -10.56 2.68
N ILE A 122 4.19 -10.93 1.51
CA ILE A 122 3.57 -12.24 1.27
C ILE A 122 4.71 -13.29 1.13
N PRO A 123 4.78 -14.31 2.00
CA PRO A 123 5.85 -15.31 1.90
C PRO A 123 5.77 -16.08 0.57
N GLY A 124 6.90 -16.20 -0.11
CA GLY A 124 7.01 -16.92 -1.40
C GLY A 124 6.86 -16.05 -2.64
N GLU A 125 6.40 -14.80 -2.52
CA GLU A 125 6.38 -13.85 -3.64
C GLU A 125 7.79 -13.37 -4.05
N VAL A 126 7.88 -12.74 -5.23
CA VAL A 126 9.12 -12.16 -5.77
C VAL A 126 9.14 -10.65 -5.50
N TYR A 127 10.21 -10.18 -4.84
CA TYR A 127 10.41 -8.77 -4.52
C TYR A 127 11.80 -8.32 -4.96
N TRP A 128 11.92 -7.06 -5.39
CA TRP A 128 13.22 -6.47 -5.78
C TRP A 128 14.21 -6.35 -4.61
N LYS A 129 13.66 -6.07 -3.44
CA LYS A 129 14.29 -5.96 -2.12
C LYS A 129 13.32 -6.65 -1.14
N ASN A 130 13.81 -7.52 -0.27
CA ASN A 130 12.96 -8.21 0.72
C ASN A 130 12.71 -7.28 1.93
N ASP A 131 11.95 -6.23 1.67
CA ASP A 131 11.75 -5.08 2.56
C ASP A 131 10.46 -4.34 2.19
N VAL A 132 9.94 -3.48 3.06
CA VAL A 132 8.77 -2.62 2.78
C VAL A 132 9.23 -1.17 2.76
N ALA A 133 8.95 -0.46 1.66
CA ALA A 133 9.31 0.94 1.51
C ALA A 133 8.56 1.83 2.54
N GLU A 134 9.26 2.81 3.11
CA GLU A 134 8.63 3.86 3.92
C GLU A 134 7.85 4.81 3.03
N ASN A 135 8.46 5.23 1.91
CA ASN A 135 7.87 6.17 0.97
C ASN A 135 7.81 5.56 -0.45
N ALA A 136 6.69 5.72 -1.13
CA ALA A 136 6.55 5.31 -2.53
C ALA A 136 5.82 6.36 -3.38
N VAL A 137 6.18 6.46 -4.66
CA VAL A 137 5.49 7.33 -5.63
C VAL A 137 5.19 6.53 -6.88
N VAL A 138 3.91 6.35 -7.20
CA VAL A 138 3.43 5.58 -8.36
C VAL A 138 2.92 6.58 -9.41
N LYS A 139 3.42 6.50 -10.64
CA LYS A 139 2.99 7.36 -11.76
C LYS A 139 2.49 6.52 -12.92
N THR A 140 1.19 6.55 -13.15
CA THR A 140 0.50 5.77 -14.20
C THR A 140 0.09 6.68 -15.35
N SER A 141 0.43 6.28 -16.58
CA SER A 141 0.09 6.99 -17.80
C SER A 141 -1.42 7.09 -18.04
N SER A 142 -1.85 8.08 -18.82
CA SER A 142 -3.27 8.33 -19.15
C SER A 142 -3.93 7.23 -20.00
N ASP A 143 -3.14 6.35 -20.62
CA ASP A 143 -3.61 5.13 -21.29
C ASP A 143 -3.62 3.89 -20.37
N GLY A 144 -3.11 3.99 -19.14
CA GLY A 144 -2.97 2.89 -18.17
C GLY A 144 -1.92 1.84 -18.53
N LEU A 145 -1.15 2.01 -19.61
CA LEU A 145 -0.22 0.98 -20.09
C LEU A 145 1.16 1.01 -19.43
N THR A 146 1.57 2.16 -18.89
CA THR A 146 2.87 2.35 -18.23
C THR A 146 2.68 2.87 -16.81
N THR A 147 3.26 2.16 -15.83
CA THR A 147 3.34 2.59 -14.44
C THR A 147 4.81 2.68 -14.02
N THR A 148 5.24 3.86 -13.58
CA THR A 148 6.57 4.08 -12.99
C THR A 148 6.44 4.26 -11.49
N THR A 149 6.97 3.32 -10.72
CA THR A 149 7.02 3.39 -9.25
C THR A 149 8.43 3.72 -8.78
N TYR A 150 8.53 4.68 -7.88
CA TYR A 150 9.73 4.99 -7.10
C TYR A 150 9.54 4.47 -5.68
N PHE A 151 10.57 3.86 -5.11
CA PHE A 151 10.59 3.39 -3.72
C PHE A 151 11.78 4.01 -2.97
N ASP A 152 11.49 4.52 -1.78
CA ASP A 152 12.44 4.90 -0.72
C ASP A 152 12.22 3.95 0.46
N PHE A 153 13.27 3.18 0.78
CA PHE A 153 13.26 2.16 1.81
C PHE A 153 14.11 2.52 3.06
N ASP A 154 14.73 3.70 3.11
CA ASP A 154 15.55 4.10 4.27
C ASP A 154 15.10 5.42 4.94
N GLY A 155 14.02 6.03 4.43
CA GLY A 155 13.39 7.24 4.97
C GLY A 155 14.17 8.52 4.64
N ASN A 156 15.11 8.48 3.69
CA ASN A 156 15.97 9.62 3.36
C ASN A 156 15.31 10.65 2.41
N ALA A 157 14.16 10.34 1.82
CA ALA A 157 13.45 11.26 0.94
C ALA A 157 12.68 12.31 1.74
N THR A 158 12.16 13.32 1.05
CA THR A 158 11.07 14.14 1.62
C THR A 158 9.78 13.38 1.41
N ASP A 159 9.05 13.05 2.49
CA ASP A 159 7.78 12.33 2.42
C ASP A 159 6.86 12.95 1.33
N PRO A 160 6.48 12.16 0.30
CA PRO A 160 5.83 12.64 -0.90
C PRO A 160 4.35 13.00 -0.70
N THR A 161 3.82 12.83 0.51
CA THR A 161 2.41 13.09 0.86
C THR A 161 2.19 14.47 1.50
N ASN A 162 3.24 15.12 2.02
CA ASN A 162 3.20 16.47 2.63
C ASN A 162 2.59 17.59 1.76
N ASN A 163 2.47 17.39 0.45
CA ASN A 163 1.76 18.30 -0.44
C ASN A 163 0.94 17.51 -1.47
N PRO A 164 -0.29 17.09 -1.14
CA PRO A 164 -1.12 16.28 -2.01
C PRO A 164 -1.69 17.05 -3.21
N THR A 165 -1.35 18.33 -3.41
CA THR A 165 -1.88 19.18 -4.49
C THR A 165 -0.95 19.29 -5.71
N SER A 166 0.25 18.69 -5.66
CA SER A 166 1.23 18.74 -6.76
C SER A 166 2.07 17.47 -6.82
N SER A 167 2.53 17.06 -8.01
CA SER A 167 3.41 15.89 -8.16
C SER A 167 4.63 16.01 -7.24
N PRO A 168 4.93 15.02 -6.39
CA PRO A 168 6.07 15.06 -5.49
C PRO A 168 7.41 15.02 -6.24
N SER A 169 8.45 15.43 -5.52
CA SER A 169 9.85 15.13 -5.83
C SER A 169 10.10 13.63 -5.69
N THR A 170 10.90 13.06 -6.60
CA THR A 170 11.40 11.68 -6.51
C THR A 170 12.93 11.67 -6.32
N THR A 171 13.42 12.66 -5.58
CA THR A 171 14.84 12.84 -5.23
C THR A 171 15.21 11.93 -4.05
N ASN A 172 16.44 11.42 -4.07
CA ASN A 172 17.01 10.40 -3.19
C ASN A 172 16.46 8.98 -3.33
N PHE A 173 15.14 8.77 -3.58
CA PHE A 173 14.50 7.47 -3.86
C PHE A 173 15.43 6.49 -4.61
N GLU A 174 15.81 5.39 -3.97
CA GLU A 174 16.85 4.47 -4.43
C GLU A 174 16.39 3.72 -5.68
N THR A 175 15.22 3.09 -5.60
CA THR A 175 14.71 2.18 -6.63
C THR A 175 13.69 2.87 -7.52
N ALA A 176 13.85 2.72 -8.83
CA ALA A 176 12.82 3.04 -9.82
C ALA A 176 12.45 1.77 -10.59
N ALA A 177 11.15 1.49 -10.71
CA ALA A 177 10.58 0.37 -11.44
C ALA A 177 9.61 0.90 -12.51
N VAL A 178 9.80 0.52 -13.78
CA VAL A 178 8.94 0.90 -14.91
C VAL A 178 8.26 -0.34 -15.45
N SER A 179 6.98 -0.50 -15.10
CA SER A 179 6.07 -1.55 -15.53
C SER A 179 5.39 -1.17 -16.84
N GLN A 180 5.37 -2.08 -17.82
CA GLN A 180 4.58 -1.96 -19.05
C GLN A 180 3.67 -3.17 -19.23
N ALA A 181 2.36 -2.92 -19.38
CA ALA A 181 1.39 -3.93 -19.79
C ALA A 181 1.60 -4.31 -21.26
N GLN A 182 1.69 -5.61 -21.53
CA GLN A 182 1.92 -6.17 -22.87
C GLN A 182 0.61 -6.58 -23.55
N ILE A 183 0.64 -6.71 -24.88
CA ILE A 183 -0.53 -7.06 -25.70
C ILE A 183 -1.08 -8.48 -25.44
N ASP A 184 -0.28 -9.36 -24.84
CA ASP A 184 -0.69 -10.70 -24.40
C ASP A 184 -1.29 -10.73 -22.99
N GLY A 185 -1.31 -9.58 -22.28
CA GLY A 185 -1.77 -9.43 -20.91
C GLY A 185 -0.68 -9.58 -19.84
N SER A 186 0.55 -9.95 -20.21
CA SER A 186 1.68 -9.98 -19.26
C SER A 186 2.12 -8.57 -18.86
N VAL A 187 2.84 -8.46 -17.73
CA VAL A 187 3.45 -7.20 -17.30
C VAL A 187 4.96 -7.40 -17.22
N VAL A 188 5.72 -6.54 -17.92
CA VAL A 188 7.18 -6.52 -17.87
C VAL A 188 7.62 -5.25 -17.16
N THR A 189 8.37 -5.42 -16.07
CA THR A 189 8.83 -4.35 -15.20
C THR A 189 10.35 -4.28 -15.21
N THR A 190 10.90 -3.17 -15.70
CA THR A 190 12.36 -2.92 -15.65
C THR A 190 12.71 -2.12 -14.40
N LEU A 191 13.77 -2.52 -13.69
CA LEU A 191 14.16 -1.95 -12.41
C LEU A 191 15.59 -1.41 -12.44
N ALA A 192 15.83 -0.33 -11.71
CA ALA A 192 17.16 0.21 -11.42
C ALA A 192 17.23 0.72 -9.98
N GLU A 193 18.23 0.26 -9.23
CA GLU A 193 18.51 0.60 -7.84
C GLU A 193 19.76 1.47 -7.75
N LYS A 194 19.70 2.55 -6.99
CA LYS A 194 20.79 3.51 -6.79
C LYS A 194 21.37 3.42 -5.40
N ASN A 195 22.64 3.77 -5.25
CA ASN A 195 23.21 4.11 -3.94
C ASN A 195 22.89 5.57 -3.56
N SER A 196 23.23 5.95 -2.32
CA SER A 196 23.07 7.31 -1.78
C SER A 196 23.88 8.41 -2.50
N SER A 197 24.72 8.06 -3.47
CA SER A 197 25.38 9.01 -4.39
C SER A 197 24.66 9.14 -5.74
N GLY A 198 23.47 8.54 -5.89
CA GLY A 198 22.65 8.55 -7.11
C GLY A 198 23.17 7.65 -8.24
N VAL A 199 24.23 6.87 -8.00
CA VAL A 199 24.79 5.94 -9.01
C VAL A 199 23.99 4.64 -9.00
N VAL A 200 23.55 4.18 -10.18
CA VAL A 200 22.89 2.87 -10.33
C VAL A 200 23.88 1.77 -9.97
N VAL A 201 23.53 0.92 -9.01
CA VAL A 201 24.34 -0.20 -8.51
C VAL A 201 23.77 -1.57 -8.88
N ALA A 202 22.48 -1.66 -9.17
CA ALA A 202 21.84 -2.90 -9.61
C ALA A 202 20.69 -2.62 -10.59
N ARG A 203 20.36 -3.60 -11.42
CA ARG A 203 19.27 -3.56 -12.41
C ARG A 203 18.49 -4.86 -12.44
N GLY A 204 17.29 -4.84 -13.00
CA GLY A 204 16.60 -6.09 -13.28
C GLY A 204 15.45 -5.99 -14.24
N THR A 205 14.93 -7.15 -14.59
CA THR A 205 13.66 -7.33 -15.29
C THR A 205 12.82 -8.30 -14.47
N MET A 206 11.70 -7.82 -13.96
CA MET A 206 10.65 -8.65 -13.39
C MET A 206 9.56 -8.85 -14.45
N THR A 207 9.00 -10.06 -14.54
CA THR A 207 7.92 -10.37 -15.48
C THR A 207 6.83 -11.16 -14.78
N THR A 208 5.59 -10.66 -14.83
CA THR A 208 4.41 -11.37 -14.35
C THR A 208 3.58 -11.84 -15.54
N SER A 209 3.16 -13.11 -15.52
CA SER A 209 2.38 -13.75 -16.59
C SER A 209 0.97 -13.15 -16.73
N ALA A 210 0.36 -13.34 -17.92
CA ALA A 210 -0.96 -12.80 -18.23
C ALA A 210 -2.14 -13.38 -17.40
N ASP A 211 -1.91 -14.49 -16.70
CA ASP A 211 -2.83 -15.07 -15.72
C ASP A 211 -2.53 -14.63 -14.27
N GLY A 212 -1.46 -13.87 -14.05
CA GLY A 212 -0.99 -13.45 -12.73
C GLY A 212 -0.37 -14.56 -11.87
N LEU A 213 -0.24 -15.79 -12.38
CA LEU A 213 0.15 -16.96 -11.59
C LEU A 213 1.67 -17.24 -11.56
N THR A 214 2.46 -16.59 -12.40
CA THR A 214 3.92 -16.74 -12.44
C THR A 214 4.58 -15.38 -12.48
N THR A 215 5.44 -15.09 -11.49
CA THR A 215 6.31 -13.92 -11.48
C THR A 215 7.77 -14.37 -11.45
N SER A 216 8.60 -13.85 -12.35
CA SER A 216 10.05 -14.08 -12.36
C SER A 216 10.81 -12.77 -12.22
N LEU A 217 12.05 -12.84 -11.73
CA LEU A 217 12.98 -11.72 -11.63
C LEU A 217 14.36 -12.17 -12.13
N LEU A 218 14.95 -11.37 -13.01
CA LEU A 218 16.37 -11.40 -13.36
C LEU A 218 17.02 -10.16 -12.73
N LYS A 219 17.98 -10.32 -11.82
CA LYS A 219 18.69 -9.22 -11.14
C LYS A 219 20.20 -9.26 -11.46
N ASP A 220 20.65 -8.16 -12.06
CA ASP A 220 22.04 -7.74 -12.25
C ASP A 220 22.42 -6.99 -10.97
N ALA A 221 23.20 -7.63 -10.11
CA ALA A 221 23.35 -7.25 -8.70
C ALA A 221 24.49 -6.24 -8.45
N ASP A 222 25.39 -6.06 -9.40
CA ASP A 222 26.48 -5.08 -9.36
C ASP A 222 26.52 -4.13 -10.59
N ASN A 223 25.50 -4.21 -11.47
CA ASN A 223 25.37 -3.42 -12.70
C ASN A 223 26.54 -3.71 -13.68
N ASN A 224 26.98 -4.97 -13.78
CA ASN A 224 28.00 -5.40 -14.75
C ASN A 224 27.41 -5.79 -16.13
N GLY A 225 26.13 -6.16 -16.18
CA GLY A 225 25.44 -6.62 -17.40
C GLY A 225 25.20 -8.13 -17.50
N THR A 226 25.58 -8.94 -16.49
CA THR A 226 25.06 -10.31 -16.30
C THR A 226 23.95 -10.35 -15.24
N TYR A 227 23.45 -11.54 -14.92
CA TYR A 227 22.43 -11.74 -13.88
C TYR A 227 22.98 -12.71 -12.83
N GLU A 228 23.30 -12.19 -11.65
CA GLU A 228 23.86 -12.94 -10.53
C GLU A 228 22.74 -13.61 -9.71
N HIS A 229 21.49 -13.18 -9.86
CA HIS A 229 20.35 -13.64 -9.08
C HIS A 229 19.09 -13.78 -9.95
N VAL A 230 18.47 -14.95 -9.92
CA VAL A 230 17.26 -15.29 -10.69
C VAL A 230 16.22 -15.92 -9.77
N GLU A 231 15.05 -15.31 -9.65
CA GLU A 231 13.89 -15.88 -8.94
C GLU A 231 12.75 -16.23 -9.90
N THR A 232 11.93 -17.21 -9.53
CA THR A 232 10.61 -17.44 -10.11
C THR A 232 9.67 -18.00 -9.06
N ALA A 233 8.57 -17.28 -8.77
CA ALA A 233 7.44 -17.77 -8.00
C ALA A 233 6.33 -18.24 -8.93
N VAL A 234 5.68 -19.35 -8.56
CA VAL A 234 4.47 -19.87 -9.20
C VAL A 234 3.40 -20.10 -8.14
N THR A 235 2.31 -19.35 -8.24
CA THR A 235 1.11 -19.49 -7.41
C THR A 235 0.19 -20.53 -8.04
N ARG A 236 -0.13 -21.57 -7.27
CA ARG A 236 -0.88 -22.74 -7.73
C ARG A 236 -2.39 -22.55 -7.55
N ILE A 237 -3.16 -23.41 -8.22
CA ILE A 237 -4.63 -23.46 -8.15
C ILE A 237 -5.19 -23.78 -6.75
N ASP A 238 -4.36 -24.30 -5.84
CA ASP A 238 -4.72 -24.55 -4.43
C ASP A 238 -4.34 -23.38 -3.50
N GLY A 239 -3.78 -22.29 -4.04
CA GLY A 239 -3.30 -21.12 -3.29
C GLY A 239 -1.89 -21.26 -2.71
N SER A 240 -1.21 -22.41 -2.90
CA SER A 240 0.19 -22.56 -2.48
C SER A 240 1.16 -21.90 -3.47
N ILE A 241 2.27 -21.36 -2.95
CA ILE A 241 3.30 -20.69 -3.76
C ILE A 241 4.57 -21.55 -3.78
N ARG A 242 5.14 -21.74 -4.96
CA ARG A 242 6.45 -22.36 -5.18
C ARG A 242 7.42 -21.28 -5.67
N LYS A 243 8.36 -20.85 -4.83
CA LYS A 243 9.49 -20.03 -5.29
C LYS A 243 10.73 -20.88 -5.53
N VAL A 244 11.41 -20.65 -6.64
CA VAL A 244 12.75 -21.16 -6.92
C VAL A 244 13.67 -19.96 -7.09
N VAL A 245 14.82 -20.00 -6.42
CA VAL A 245 15.89 -18.98 -6.48
C VAL A 245 17.14 -19.66 -6.98
N THR A 246 17.85 -19.05 -7.94
CA THR A 246 19.15 -19.52 -8.42
C THR A 246 20.12 -18.34 -8.44
N ASP A 247 21.20 -18.49 -7.69
CA ASP A 247 22.28 -17.51 -7.61
C ASP A 247 23.47 -17.99 -8.45
N TYR A 248 24.18 -17.04 -9.05
CA TYR A 248 25.32 -17.25 -9.93
C TYR A 248 26.50 -16.39 -9.44
N ASN A 249 27.72 -16.83 -9.75
CA ASN A 249 28.89 -15.97 -9.67
C ASN A 249 29.09 -15.17 -10.97
N SER A 250 30.01 -14.20 -10.95
CA SER A 250 30.42 -13.37 -12.10
C SER A 250 31.10 -14.14 -13.25
N SER A 251 31.14 -15.48 -13.21
CA SER A 251 31.50 -16.36 -14.34
C SER A 251 30.28 -17.10 -14.93
N GLY A 252 29.06 -16.76 -14.50
CA GLY A 252 27.82 -17.42 -14.91
C GLY A 252 27.64 -18.84 -14.37
N VAL A 253 28.39 -19.22 -13.33
CA VAL A 253 28.29 -20.56 -12.70
C VAL A 253 27.37 -20.46 -11.48
N VAL A 254 26.37 -21.35 -11.41
CA VAL A 254 25.46 -21.46 -10.27
C VAL A 254 26.24 -21.68 -8.98
N THR A 255 26.03 -20.81 -8.00
CA THR A 255 26.58 -20.91 -6.64
C THR A 255 25.58 -21.55 -5.68
N GLN A 256 24.28 -21.28 -5.87
CA GLN A 256 23.21 -21.72 -4.98
C GLN A 256 21.91 -21.91 -5.76
N THR A 257 21.08 -22.85 -5.30
CA THR A 257 19.68 -22.96 -5.70
C THR A 257 18.85 -23.23 -4.46
N VAL A 258 17.82 -22.41 -4.22
CA VAL A 258 16.85 -22.58 -3.13
C VAL A 258 15.49 -22.87 -3.73
N THR A 259 14.69 -23.68 -3.03
CA THR A 259 13.28 -23.86 -3.33
C THR A 259 12.49 -23.69 -2.05
N THR A 260 11.46 -22.85 -2.09
CA THR A 260 10.55 -22.57 -1.00
C THR A 260 9.15 -22.96 -1.44
N ASP A 261 8.51 -23.86 -0.71
CA ASP A 261 7.06 -24.11 -0.79
C ASP A 261 6.37 -23.39 0.37
N VAL A 262 5.31 -22.64 0.04
CA VAL A 262 4.46 -21.93 1.00
C VAL A 262 3.03 -22.44 0.82
N SER A 263 2.40 -22.88 1.90
CA SER A 263 1.00 -23.33 1.89
C SER A 263 0.03 -22.15 1.77
N ALA A 264 -1.20 -22.43 1.34
CA ALA A 264 -2.24 -21.41 1.14
C ALA A 264 -2.67 -20.65 2.41
N ASP A 265 -2.23 -21.09 3.60
CA ASP A 265 -2.38 -20.38 4.87
C ASP A 265 -1.11 -19.59 5.27
N GLY A 266 -0.23 -19.30 4.31
CA GLY A 266 0.92 -18.40 4.44
C GLY A 266 2.15 -18.98 5.15
N LYS A 267 2.18 -20.29 5.41
CA LYS A 267 3.29 -20.95 6.14
C LYS A 267 4.29 -21.58 5.17
N SER A 268 5.58 -21.36 5.38
CA SER A 268 6.61 -22.15 4.70
C SER A 268 6.55 -23.61 5.21
N THR A 269 6.65 -24.57 4.30
CA THR A 269 6.60 -26.01 4.58
C THR A 269 7.94 -26.70 4.37
#